data_AF-A0A6J1QBC0-F1
#
_entry.id   AF-A0A6J1QBC0-F1
#
_cell.length_a   1.000
_cell.length_b   1.000
_cell.length_c   1.000
_cell.angle_alpha   90.00
_cell.angle_beta   90.00
_cell.angle_gamma   90.00
#
_symmetry.space_group_name_H-M   'P 1'
#
loop_
_entity.id
_entity.type
_entity.pdbx_description
1 polymer ?
#
loop_
_entity_poly.entity_id
_entity_poly.type
_entity_poly.pdbx_seq_one_letter_code
_entity_poly.pdbx_strand_id
1 'polypeptide(L)'
;MASPLCIVNLDYEKNYESHNVDLTNENSNAKKAHEIDFNPESLQFQPDIVQAACKDLEPKQNSLVTIFSIWNTILGSSLLTMPWGITMAGFFPGIILNLLMSGLCLYTAYRLVAAHAYHGGGANVEVLDLCRIYIGKWAEQIARIFSIAVLLGATIAYWILMANFLYNSVNFIYDSTAGWSTYSASENISHKEVLCPKEIRDNNTILTREKTFDTLGPAWDLHNTVPVFLALLIFPLLNFNSTTFFTKFNSLGTVSVMYLVVFVVIKSASWGVNMDQAEWAISWIIRPTFPALTGMLAMSFFIHNIVVNIMHNNRDQEKNGRDLTIAYLLVTLTYIIVGVSFFMCFPLPKSCIEDNLLNNFQKWDGLTLGARILLLFQLVTVYPLLAYMLRIQLLSWIYKGASNRALVLFINLILVSICIIFATFVPYIGTIVRYTGALSGLIYVFTFPCLLHLSILKKEGKLGVCSVLFHLAIPVIGFLNLMAQFFIIDR
;
A
#
# COMPACT_ATOMS: atom_id res chain seq x y z
N MET A 1 -2.05 -3.25 46.64
CA MET A 1 -2.44 -1.82 46.60
C MET A 1 -3.58 -1.71 45.61
N ALA A 2 -4.79 -1.50 46.10
CA ALA A 2 -5.99 -1.35 45.28
C ALA A 2 -5.95 0.01 44.54
N SER A 3 -6.28 0.00 43.25
CA SER A 3 -6.46 1.21 42.43
C SER A 3 -7.78 1.92 42.80
N PRO A 4 -7.84 3.25 42.78
CA PRO A 4 -9.03 3.99 43.21
C PRO A 4 -10.15 3.95 42.16
N LEU A 5 -11.40 3.83 42.63
CA LEU A 5 -12.63 3.99 41.83
C LEU A 5 -12.80 5.46 41.44
N CYS A 6 -12.91 5.75 40.14
CA CYS A 6 -13.42 7.04 39.66
C CYS A 6 -14.93 6.92 39.43
N ILE A 7 -15.71 7.72 40.15
CA ILE A 7 -17.14 7.92 39.91
C ILE A 7 -17.28 9.18 39.06
N VAL A 8 -17.86 9.06 37.86
CA VAL A 8 -18.33 10.21 37.07
C VAL A 8 -19.73 9.90 36.55
N ASN A 9 -20.67 10.80 36.86
CA ASN A 9 -22.08 10.75 36.45
C ASN A 9 -22.21 10.76 34.92
N LEU A 10 -22.92 9.76 34.38
CA LEU A 10 -23.41 9.72 33.00
C LEU A 10 -24.86 10.24 32.98
N ASP A 11 -25.01 11.57 32.97
CA ASP A 11 -26.20 12.22 32.43
C ASP A 11 -25.78 12.81 31.09
N TYR A 12 -26.30 12.22 30.00
CA TYR A 12 -26.27 12.60 28.58
C TYR A 12 -25.71 11.50 27.66
N GLU A 13 -26.57 10.55 27.27
CA GLU A 13 -26.71 10.10 25.87
C GLU A 13 -27.89 9.10 25.76
N LYS A 14 -29.11 9.64 25.74
CA LYS A 14 -30.24 8.99 25.08
C LYS A 14 -30.43 9.71 23.75
N ASN A 15 -30.10 9.03 22.65
CA ASN A 15 -30.82 9.10 21.36
C ASN A 15 -29.99 8.39 20.28
N TYR A 16 -30.14 7.08 20.15
CA TYR A 16 -30.06 6.37 18.87
C TYR A 16 -30.81 5.04 19.06
N GLU A 17 -32.12 5.07 18.81
CA GLU A 17 -32.95 3.88 18.75
C GLU A 17 -32.62 3.07 17.49
N SER A 18 -32.27 1.81 17.68
CA SER A 18 -32.22 0.81 16.62
C SER A 18 -33.64 0.43 16.23
N HIS A 19 -34.03 0.68 14.97
CA HIS A 19 -35.24 0.13 14.39
C HIS A 19 -35.16 -1.41 14.35
N ASN A 20 -35.81 -2.07 15.30
CA ASN A 20 -36.16 -3.48 15.21
C ASN A 20 -37.44 -3.62 14.38
N VAL A 21 -37.39 -4.54 13.41
CA VAL A 21 -38.51 -4.90 12.54
C VAL A 21 -39.38 -5.92 13.28
N ASP A 22 -40.62 -5.53 13.59
CA ASP A 22 -41.65 -6.40 14.13
C ASP A 22 -42.08 -7.47 13.11
N LEU A 23 -42.11 -8.71 13.56
CA LEU A 23 -42.90 -9.80 12.98
C LEU A 23 -43.97 -10.17 14.01
N THR A 24 -45.13 -9.53 13.90
CA THR A 24 -46.36 -9.96 14.57
C THR A 24 -46.96 -11.16 13.85
N ASN A 25 -47.20 -12.25 14.57
CA ASN A 25 -48.37 -13.09 14.30
C ASN A 25 -48.85 -13.73 15.60
N GLU A 26 -50.05 -13.32 16.03
CA GLU A 26 -50.84 -13.92 17.11
C GLU A 26 -51.27 -15.34 16.73
N ASN A 27 -51.27 -16.27 17.70
CA ASN A 27 -52.50 -16.93 18.15
C ASN A 27 -52.29 -17.97 19.28
N SER A 28 -53.05 -17.77 20.36
CA SER A 28 -53.77 -18.75 21.18
C SER A 28 -53.11 -20.08 21.60
N ASN A 29 -52.92 -20.30 22.91
CA ASN A 29 -53.82 -21.13 23.72
C ASN A 29 -53.28 -21.43 25.14
N ALA A 30 -54.23 -21.50 26.07
CA ALA A 30 -54.05 -21.72 27.50
C ALA A 30 -53.87 -23.19 27.91
N LYS A 31 -53.47 -23.36 29.19
CA LYS A 31 -53.47 -24.55 30.08
C LYS A 31 -52.22 -25.45 30.08
N LYS A 32 -51.48 -25.44 31.20
CA LYS A 32 -51.63 -26.42 32.29
C LYS A 32 -50.72 -26.08 33.49
N ALA A 33 -51.29 -26.29 34.68
CA ALA A 33 -50.68 -26.14 35.98
C ALA A 33 -49.72 -27.30 36.32
N HIS A 34 -48.70 -27.01 37.12
CA HIS A 34 -48.20 -27.90 38.17
C HIS A 34 -47.53 -27.07 39.28
N GLU A 35 -48.11 -27.15 40.47
CA GLU A 35 -47.60 -26.71 41.78
C GLU A 35 -46.45 -27.62 42.25
N ILE A 36 -45.50 -27.08 43.03
CA ILE A 36 -44.92 -27.64 44.28
C ILE A 36 -43.91 -26.63 44.90
N ASP A 37 -44.31 -26.10 46.07
CA ASP A 37 -43.64 -25.69 47.33
C ASP A 37 -42.34 -24.85 47.49
N PHE A 38 -42.55 -23.73 48.21
CA PHE A 38 -41.84 -23.11 49.39
C PHE A 38 -40.32 -22.80 49.38
N ASN A 39 -39.94 -21.52 49.54
CA ASN A 39 -39.73 -20.79 50.82
C ASN A 39 -39.32 -19.31 50.54
N PRO A 40 -39.61 -18.31 51.39
CA PRO A 40 -39.44 -16.89 51.07
C PRO A 40 -38.13 -16.33 51.63
N GLU A 41 -37.20 -15.93 50.77
CA GLU A 41 -36.07 -15.07 51.14
C GLU A 41 -35.93 -13.91 50.14
N SER A 42 -35.69 -12.73 50.72
CA SER A 42 -35.67 -11.41 50.11
C SER A 42 -34.79 -11.31 48.86
N LEU A 43 -35.40 -11.13 47.69
CA LEU A 43 -34.68 -10.71 46.48
C LEU A 43 -34.45 -9.19 46.56
N GLN A 44 -33.28 -8.80 47.05
CA GLN A 44 -32.73 -7.47 46.80
C GLN A 44 -32.57 -7.30 45.29
N PHE A 45 -33.19 -6.24 44.75
CA PHE A 45 -32.99 -5.79 43.38
C PHE A 45 -31.57 -5.25 43.25
N GLN A 46 -30.64 -6.09 42.80
CA GLN A 46 -29.28 -5.69 42.48
C GLN A 46 -29.24 -5.41 40.97
N PRO A 47 -29.05 -4.16 40.52
CA PRO A 47 -28.88 -3.90 39.10
C PRO A 47 -27.56 -4.56 38.67
N ASP A 48 -27.62 -5.47 37.70
CA ASP A 48 -26.46 -6.04 37.04
C ASP A 48 -25.69 -4.92 36.33
N ILE A 49 -24.76 -4.32 37.06
CA ILE A 49 -23.70 -3.48 36.51
C ILE A 49 -22.84 -4.44 35.70
N VAL A 50 -23.16 -4.58 34.41
CA VAL A 50 -22.28 -5.22 33.43
C VAL A 50 -20.96 -4.46 33.50
N GLN A 51 -19.98 -5.17 34.02
CA GLN A 51 -18.61 -4.76 34.23
C GLN A 51 -17.95 -4.58 32.85
N ALA A 52 -18.25 -3.46 32.19
CA ALA A 52 -17.47 -2.96 31.07
C ALA A 52 -16.08 -2.63 31.63
N ALA A 53 -15.18 -3.61 31.57
CA ALA A 53 -13.80 -3.46 31.94
C ALA A 53 -13.22 -2.23 31.21
N CYS A 54 -12.49 -1.38 31.94
CA CYS A 54 -11.74 -0.22 31.45
C CYS A 54 -10.61 -0.59 30.45
N LYS A 55 -10.89 -1.42 29.45
CA LYS A 55 -9.95 -1.86 28.40
C LYS A 55 -10.13 -1.11 27.08
N ASP A 56 -11.22 -0.38 26.89
CA ASP A 56 -11.56 0.30 25.62
C ASP A 56 -11.54 1.84 25.70
N LEU A 57 -10.65 2.41 26.51
CA LEU A 57 -10.33 3.84 26.48
C LEU A 57 -8.93 4.05 25.92
N GLU A 58 -8.62 3.44 24.77
CA GLU A 58 -7.55 4.00 23.95
C GLU A 58 -8.04 5.36 23.43
N PRO A 59 -7.28 6.45 23.64
CA PRO A 59 -7.68 7.77 23.18
C PRO A 59 -7.81 7.74 21.66
N LYS A 60 -9.04 7.95 21.15
CA LYS A 60 -9.31 8.06 19.72
C LYS A 60 -8.45 9.15 19.10
N GLN A 61 -8.02 8.92 17.86
CA GLN A 61 -7.10 9.80 17.16
C GLN A 61 -7.80 11.10 16.74
N ASN A 62 -7.04 12.21 16.77
CA ASN A 62 -7.52 13.46 16.19
C ASN A 62 -7.53 13.38 14.66
N SER A 63 -8.46 14.10 14.03
CA SER A 63 -8.62 14.20 12.57
C SER A 63 -7.30 14.44 11.80
N LEU A 64 -6.42 15.33 12.29
CA LEU A 64 -5.10 15.57 11.68
C LEU A 64 -4.19 14.33 11.69
N VAL A 65 -4.22 13.55 12.78
CA VAL A 65 -3.43 12.32 12.91
C VAL A 65 -3.97 11.27 11.94
N THR A 66 -5.29 11.17 11.79
CA THR A 66 -5.93 10.27 10.82
C THR A 66 -5.55 10.63 9.38
N ILE A 67 -5.62 11.91 9.00
CA ILE A 67 -5.19 12.40 7.67
C ILE A 67 -3.73 12.02 7.41
N PHE A 68 -2.85 12.28 8.37
CA PHE A 68 -1.44 11.98 8.25
C PHE A 68 -1.15 10.47 8.22
N SER A 69 -1.90 9.69 8.99
CA SER A 69 -1.79 8.23 8.99
C SER A 69 -2.13 7.66 7.62
N ILE A 70 -3.18 8.15 6.95
CA ILE A 70 -3.52 7.73 5.58
C ILE A 70 -2.43 8.15 4.61
N TRP A 71 -2.00 9.40 4.69
CA TRP A 71 -0.95 9.94 3.84
C TRP A 71 0.34 9.10 3.93
N ASN A 72 0.81 8.80 5.15
CA ASN A 72 1.99 7.97 5.38
C ASN A 72 1.78 6.49 5.03
N THR A 73 0.55 5.99 5.06
CA THR A 73 0.23 4.60 4.68
C THR A 73 0.26 4.42 3.16
N ILE A 74 -0.26 5.42 2.42
CA ILE A 74 -0.32 5.38 0.96
C ILE A 74 1.06 5.69 0.36
N LEU A 75 1.78 6.66 0.94
CA LEU A 75 3.10 7.03 0.47
C LEU A 75 4.16 6.05 0.97
N GLY A 76 5.01 5.62 0.04
CA GLY A 76 6.16 4.78 0.36
C GLY A 76 7.04 4.63 -0.86
N SER A 77 7.44 3.40 -1.15
CA SER A 77 8.26 3.07 -2.30
C SER A 77 7.60 3.34 -3.66
N SER A 78 6.26 3.52 -3.70
CA SER A 78 5.52 3.95 -4.89
C SER A 78 5.98 5.31 -5.44
N LEU A 79 6.55 6.19 -4.61
CA LEU A 79 7.09 7.47 -5.06
C LEU A 79 8.26 7.30 -6.06
N LEU A 80 9.01 6.21 -5.92
CA LEU A 80 10.21 5.95 -6.73
C LEU A 80 9.86 5.67 -8.20
N THR A 81 8.65 5.19 -8.48
CA THR A 81 8.20 4.78 -9.81
C THR A 81 7.38 5.85 -10.53
N MET A 82 7.02 6.95 -9.85
CA MET A 82 6.15 7.99 -10.41
C MET A 82 6.72 8.65 -11.68
N PRO A 83 8.01 9.06 -11.74
CA PRO A 83 8.55 9.68 -12.95
C PRO A 83 8.58 8.71 -14.14
N TRP A 84 8.87 7.43 -13.90
CA TRP A 84 8.80 6.38 -14.90
C TRP A 84 7.37 6.19 -15.42
N GLY A 85 6.38 6.18 -14.53
CA GLY A 85 4.97 6.10 -14.91
C GLY A 85 4.52 7.24 -15.82
N ILE A 86 4.94 8.48 -15.52
CA ILE A 86 4.67 9.64 -16.41
C ILE A 86 5.34 9.44 -17.77
N THR A 87 6.57 8.89 -17.80
CA THR A 87 7.26 8.55 -19.05
C THR A 87 6.48 7.54 -19.88
N MET A 88 5.86 6.55 -19.24
CA MET A 88 5.05 5.53 -19.92
C MET A 88 3.70 6.07 -20.43
N ALA A 89 3.13 7.09 -19.81
CA ALA A 89 1.87 7.69 -20.27
C ALA A 89 2.05 8.86 -21.24
N GLY A 90 3.16 9.59 -21.14
CA GLY A 90 3.31 10.94 -21.67
C GLY A 90 3.09 12.00 -20.58
N PHE A 91 3.60 13.21 -20.79
CA PHE A 91 3.70 14.22 -19.74
C PHE A 91 2.33 14.70 -19.22
N PHE A 92 1.55 15.41 -20.04
CA PHE A 92 0.21 15.87 -19.66
C PHE A 92 -0.78 14.71 -19.45
N PRO A 93 -0.83 13.68 -20.32
CA PRO A 93 -1.66 12.50 -20.07
C PRO A 93 -1.35 11.82 -18.74
N GLY A 94 -0.07 11.74 -18.33
CA GLY A 94 0.33 11.16 -17.06
C GLY A 94 -0.22 11.93 -15.85
N ILE A 95 -0.19 13.27 -15.89
CA ILE A 95 -0.78 14.12 -14.84
C ILE A 95 -2.29 13.93 -14.78
N ILE A 96 -2.97 13.92 -15.94
CA ILE A 96 -4.42 13.73 -16.02
C ILE A 96 -4.82 12.34 -15.49
N LEU A 97 -4.11 11.29 -15.89
CA LEU A 97 -4.35 9.92 -15.42
C LEU A 97 -4.13 9.80 -13.91
N ASN A 98 -3.13 10.49 -13.35
CA ASN A 98 -2.91 10.54 -11.90
C ASN A 98 -4.12 11.15 -11.18
N LEU A 99 -4.60 12.31 -11.64
CA LEU A 99 -5.80 12.97 -11.08
C LEU A 99 -7.06 12.11 -11.21
N LEU A 100 -7.28 11.49 -12.38
CA LEU A 100 -8.44 10.62 -12.62
C LEU A 100 -8.42 9.36 -11.74
N MET A 101 -7.27 8.69 -11.66
CA MET A 101 -7.12 7.51 -10.80
C MET A 101 -7.26 7.86 -9.31
N SER A 102 -6.70 8.99 -8.88
CA SER A 102 -6.88 9.49 -7.51
C SER A 102 -8.35 9.75 -7.19
N GLY A 103 -9.06 10.46 -8.07
CA GLY A 103 -10.50 10.73 -7.89
C GLY A 103 -11.32 9.45 -7.85
N LEU A 104 -11.02 8.47 -8.70
CA LEU A 104 -11.68 7.16 -8.73
C LEU A 104 -11.41 6.37 -7.45
N CYS A 105 -10.15 6.30 -6.99
CA CYS A 105 -9.77 5.62 -5.75
C CYS A 105 -10.36 6.29 -4.51
N LEU A 106 -10.38 7.63 -4.45
CA LEU A 106 -11.03 8.39 -3.39
C LEU A 106 -12.53 8.08 -3.34
N TYR A 107 -13.21 8.11 -4.49
CA TYR A 107 -14.62 7.79 -4.58
C TYR A 107 -14.92 6.38 -4.04
N THR A 108 -14.16 5.38 -4.46
CA THR A 108 -14.39 4.00 -4.04
C THR A 108 -14.00 3.76 -2.58
N ALA A 109 -12.95 4.40 -2.08
CA ALA A 109 -12.60 4.37 -0.65
C ALA A 109 -13.71 5.02 0.20
N TYR A 110 -14.25 6.16 -0.25
CA TYR A 110 -15.39 6.81 0.41
C TYR A 110 -16.63 5.89 0.46
N ARG A 111 -16.90 5.14 -0.62
CA ARG A 111 -18.00 4.15 -0.62
C ARG A 111 -17.81 3.04 0.40
N LEU A 112 -16.59 2.59 0.65
CA LEU A 112 -16.31 1.61 1.71
C LEU A 112 -16.58 2.18 3.11
N VAL A 113 -16.13 3.41 3.37
CA VAL A 113 -16.40 4.10 4.65
C VAL A 113 -17.90 4.31 4.84
N ALA A 114 -18.62 4.72 3.79
CA ALA A 114 -20.08 4.89 3.84
C ALA A 114 -20.81 3.55 4.07
N ALA A 115 -20.34 2.45 3.45
CA ALA A 115 -20.90 1.12 3.67
C ALA A 115 -20.69 0.62 5.10
N HIS A 116 -19.53 0.91 5.70
CA HIS A 116 -19.27 0.59 7.11
C HIS A 116 -20.16 1.41 8.07
N ALA A 117 -20.32 2.70 7.80
CA ALA A 117 -21.23 3.56 8.56
C ALA A 117 -22.69 3.05 8.48
N TYR A 118 -23.14 2.65 7.28
CA TYR A 118 -24.47 2.05 7.08
C TYR A 118 -24.68 0.75 7.88
N HIS A 119 -23.63 -0.06 8.04
CA HIS A 119 -23.71 -1.30 8.81
C HIS A 119 -23.82 -1.07 10.33
N GLY A 120 -23.55 0.15 10.83
CA GLY A 120 -23.57 0.48 12.25
C GLY A 120 -22.19 0.73 12.86
N GLY A 121 -21.13 0.80 12.05
CA GLY A 121 -19.83 1.34 12.50
C GLY A 121 -19.06 0.48 13.50
N GLY A 122 -19.33 -0.82 13.61
CA GLY A 122 -18.68 -1.69 14.59
C GLY A 122 -17.15 -1.81 14.43
N ALA A 123 -16.42 -1.79 15.55
CA ALA A 123 -14.95 -1.79 15.62
C ALA A 123 -14.28 -3.04 15.03
N ASN A 124 -15.00 -4.18 14.99
CA ASN A 124 -14.48 -5.48 14.55
C ASN A 124 -14.95 -5.88 13.14
N VAL A 125 -15.52 -4.94 12.37
CA VAL A 125 -16.08 -5.24 11.04
C VAL A 125 -15.11 -4.75 9.97
N GLU A 126 -14.40 -5.68 9.34
CA GLU A 126 -13.49 -5.38 8.24
C GLU A 126 -14.23 -5.29 6.90
N VAL A 127 -13.57 -4.75 5.88
CA VAL A 127 -14.10 -4.68 4.52
C VAL A 127 -14.46 -6.08 3.98
N LEU A 128 -13.69 -7.10 4.38
CA LEU A 128 -13.95 -8.48 4.01
C LEU A 128 -15.26 -9.01 4.62
N ASP A 129 -15.56 -8.64 5.87
CA ASP A 129 -16.80 -9.02 6.54
C ASP A 129 -18.01 -8.32 5.91
N LEU A 130 -17.87 -7.04 5.54
CA LEU A 130 -18.90 -6.32 4.78
C LEU A 130 -19.20 -7.03 3.45
N CYS A 131 -18.16 -7.44 2.72
CA CYS A 131 -18.32 -8.19 1.47
C CYS A 131 -19.05 -9.52 1.71
N ARG A 132 -18.70 -10.24 2.76
CA ARG A 132 -19.35 -11.50 3.14
C ARG A 132 -20.84 -11.31 3.47
N ILE A 133 -21.19 -10.26 4.20
CA ILE A 133 -22.56 -9.99 4.68
C ILE A 133 -23.47 -9.48 3.55
N TYR A 134 -22.98 -8.56 2.70
CA TYR A 134 -23.81 -7.87 1.71
C TYR A 134 -23.72 -8.45 0.29
N ILE A 135 -22.65 -9.17 -0.05
CA ILE A 135 -22.47 -9.79 -1.37
C ILE A 135 -22.60 -11.32 -1.26
N GLY A 136 -21.97 -11.92 -0.24
CA GLY A 136 -22.08 -13.35 0.08
C GLY A 136 -20.73 -14.05 0.24
N LYS A 137 -20.77 -15.34 0.59
CA LYS A 137 -19.58 -16.15 0.89
C LYS A 137 -18.59 -16.30 -0.28
N TRP A 138 -19.09 -16.29 -1.52
CA TRP A 138 -18.22 -16.35 -2.71
C TRP A 138 -17.29 -15.12 -2.82
N ALA A 139 -17.79 -13.95 -2.44
CA ALA A 139 -17.00 -12.71 -2.48
C ALA A 139 -15.85 -12.75 -1.47
N GLU A 140 -16.07 -13.34 -0.29
CA GLU A 140 -15.01 -13.55 0.71
C GLU A 140 -13.86 -14.40 0.17
N GLN A 141 -14.17 -15.49 -0.53
CA GLN A 141 -13.14 -16.36 -1.10
C GLN A 141 -12.33 -15.67 -2.20
N ILE A 142 -13.02 -14.93 -3.09
CA ILE A 142 -12.35 -14.12 -4.13
C ILE A 142 -11.46 -13.07 -3.48
N ALA A 143 -11.99 -12.30 -2.53
CA ALA A 143 -11.26 -11.28 -1.80
C ALA A 143 -9.98 -11.84 -1.17
N ARG A 144 -10.07 -12.99 -0.50
CA ARG A 144 -8.93 -13.63 0.15
C ARG A 144 -7.83 -14.01 -0.85
N ILE A 145 -8.18 -14.62 -1.98
CA ILE A 145 -7.23 -14.98 -3.05
C ILE A 145 -6.48 -13.74 -3.56
N PHE A 146 -7.23 -12.68 -3.89
CA PHE A 146 -6.64 -11.45 -4.41
C PHE A 146 -5.82 -10.71 -3.34
N SER A 147 -6.21 -10.76 -2.06
CA SER A 147 -5.41 -10.18 -0.97
C SER A 147 -4.06 -10.87 -0.84
N ILE A 148 -4.04 -12.21 -0.89
CA ILE A 148 -2.80 -12.99 -0.87
C ILE A 148 -1.90 -12.62 -2.06
N ALA A 149 -2.47 -12.53 -3.27
CA ALA A 149 -1.71 -12.15 -4.47
C ALA A 149 -1.07 -10.75 -4.33
N VAL A 150 -1.77 -9.82 -3.70
CA VAL A 150 -1.33 -8.42 -3.54
C VAL A 150 -0.26 -8.28 -2.48
N LEU A 151 -0.46 -8.93 -1.33
CA LEU A 151 0.56 -9.00 -0.28
C LEU A 151 1.82 -9.68 -0.79
N LEU A 152 1.68 -10.76 -1.59
CA LEU A 152 2.82 -11.42 -2.22
C LEU A 152 3.55 -10.48 -3.18
N GLY A 153 2.83 -9.80 -4.08
CA GLY A 153 3.43 -8.81 -4.99
C GLY A 153 4.14 -7.67 -4.26
N ALA A 154 3.57 -7.17 -3.16
CA ALA A 154 4.19 -6.15 -2.32
C ALA A 154 5.48 -6.67 -1.65
N THR A 155 5.48 -7.90 -1.11
CA THR A 155 6.70 -8.51 -0.54
C THR A 155 7.80 -8.68 -1.59
N ILE A 156 7.45 -9.11 -2.81
CA ILE A 156 8.42 -9.25 -3.91
C ILE A 156 9.02 -7.88 -4.28
N ALA A 157 8.19 -6.85 -4.47
CA ALA A 157 8.65 -5.51 -4.81
C ALA A 157 9.57 -4.93 -3.72
N TYR A 158 9.23 -5.15 -2.45
CA TYR A 158 10.05 -4.69 -1.33
C TYR A 158 11.39 -5.43 -1.27
N TRP A 159 11.42 -6.73 -1.58
CA TRP A 159 12.67 -7.49 -1.63
C TRP A 159 13.63 -6.96 -2.70
N ILE A 160 13.10 -6.65 -3.89
CA ILE A 160 13.88 -6.08 -5.00
C ILE A 160 14.46 -4.72 -4.61
N LEU A 161 13.66 -3.84 -4.01
CA LEU A 161 14.13 -2.54 -3.54
C LEU A 161 15.18 -2.66 -2.44
N MET A 162 14.94 -3.53 -1.44
CA MET A 162 15.88 -3.75 -0.36
C MET A 162 17.21 -4.28 -0.90
N ALA A 163 17.20 -5.23 -1.85
CA ALA A 163 18.43 -5.73 -2.48
C ALA A 163 19.17 -4.61 -3.23
N ASN A 164 18.45 -3.79 -4.00
CA ASN A 164 19.02 -2.65 -4.71
C ASN A 164 19.66 -1.61 -3.77
N PHE A 165 18.94 -1.21 -2.72
CA PHE A 165 19.45 -0.23 -1.77
C PHE A 165 20.60 -0.79 -0.94
N LEU A 166 20.54 -2.06 -0.54
CA LEU A 166 21.62 -2.73 0.18
C LEU A 166 22.90 -2.79 -0.68
N TYR A 167 22.79 -3.25 -1.92
CA TYR A 167 23.91 -3.32 -2.85
C TYR A 167 24.59 -1.96 -2.99
N ASN A 168 23.83 -0.95 -3.38
CA ASN A 168 24.35 0.40 -3.62
C ASN A 168 24.91 1.06 -2.36
N SER A 169 24.29 0.85 -1.19
CA SER A 169 24.78 1.43 0.07
C SER A 169 26.10 0.78 0.51
N VAL A 170 26.23 -0.54 0.37
CA VAL A 170 27.47 -1.25 0.72
C VAL A 170 28.61 -0.84 -0.21
N ASN A 171 28.37 -0.74 -1.52
CA ASN A 171 29.42 -0.35 -2.47
C ASN A 171 29.91 1.07 -2.20
N PHE A 172 29.00 2.00 -1.93
CA PHE A 172 29.40 3.36 -1.55
C PHE A 172 30.24 3.39 -0.26
N ILE A 173 29.81 2.71 0.79
CA ILE A 173 30.54 2.67 2.07
C ILE A 173 31.91 2.04 1.84
N TYR A 174 31.97 0.95 1.10
CA TYR A 174 33.22 0.27 0.79
C TYR A 174 34.17 1.19 0.02
N ASP A 175 33.74 1.78 -1.08
CA ASP A 175 34.56 2.67 -1.91
C ASP A 175 35.06 3.89 -1.10
N SER A 176 34.19 4.44 -0.23
CA SER A 176 34.56 5.54 0.68
C SER A 176 35.59 5.13 1.74
N THR A 177 35.55 3.90 2.25
CA THR A 177 36.51 3.39 3.25
C THR A 177 37.81 2.89 2.64
N ALA A 178 37.76 2.34 1.43
CA ALA A 178 38.92 1.84 0.70
C ALA A 178 39.81 2.97 0.13
N GLY A 179 39.33 4.22 0.16
CA GLY A 179 40.08 5.38 -0.32
C GLY A 179 40.26 5.40 -1.84
N TRP A 180 39.45 4.61 -2.57
CA TRP A 180 39.50 4.60 -4.03
C TRP A 180 38.85 5.89 -4.55
N SER A 181 39.41 6.47 -5.60
CA SER A 181 38.81 7.64 -6.22
C SER A 181 37.39 7.28 -6.67
N THR A 182 36.39 7.96 -6.11
CA THR A 182 34.96 7.81 -6.42
C THR A 182 34.61 8.20 -7.88
N TYR A 183 35.63 8.48 -8.69
CA TYR A 183 35.57 8.88 -10.08
C TYR A 183 36.28 7.82 -10.92
N SER A 184 35.57 7.19 -11.85
CA SER A 184 36.23 6.47 -12.94
C SER A 184 36.96 7.50 -13.80
N ALA A 185 38.29 7.40 -13.85
CA ALA A 185 39.10 8.23 -14.71
C ALA A 185 38.86 7.84 -16.19
N SER A 186 38.08 8.65 -16.91
CA SER A 186 38.29 8.91 -18.35
C SER A 186 37.38 10.04 -18.86
N GLU A 187 38.06 11.07 -19.41
CA GLU A 187 37.67 12.01 -20.46
C GLU A 187 36.55 13.06 -20.22
N ASN A 188 36.97 14.31 -20.02
CA ASN A 188 36.39 15.58 -20.53
C ASN A 188 34.85 15.70 -20.69
N ILE A 189 34.06 15.28 -19.72
CA ILE A 189 32.60 15.51 -19.74
C ILE A 189 32.19 16.17 -18.44
N SER A 190 31.66 17.40 -18.55
CA SER A 190 30.86 18.11 -17.55
C SER A 190 30.18 17.11 -16.58
N HIS A 191 30.53 17.17 -15.29
CA HIS A 191 30.00 16.35 -14.19
C HIS A 191 28.53 15.95 -14.36
N LYS A 192 28.25 14.78 -14.98
CA LYS A 192 26.89 14.26 -15.07
C LYS A 192 26.61 13.43 -13.82
N GLU A 193 25.93 14.05 -12.85
CA GLU A 193 25.42 13.40 -11.63
C GLU A 193 24.40 12.27 -11.92
N VAL A 194 23.95 12.16 -13.17
CA VAL A 194 22.83 11.30 -13.62
C VAL A 194 23.30 10.24 -14.61
N LEU A 195 22.74 9.04 -14.49
CA LEU A 195 22.97 7.83 -15.29
C LEU A 195 21.77 7.51 -16.20
N CYS A 196 22.08 6.95 -17.38
CA CYS A 196 21.12 6.24 -18.23
C CYS A 196 21.54 4.75 -18.32
N PRO A 197 20.97 3.87 -17.48
CA PRO A 197 21.36 2.46 -17.45
C PRO A 197 20.94 1.65 -18.68
N LYS A 198 19.93 2.11 -19.43
CA LYS A 198 19.48 1.47 -20.69
C LYS A 198 20.55 1.61 -21.76
N GLU A 199 21.09 0.48 -22.21
CA GLU A 199 22.12 0.36 -23.24
C GLU A 199 21.89 1.30 -24.44
N ILE A 200 22.86 2.17 -24.72
CA ILE A 200 23.09 2.63 -26.08
C ILE A 200 23.90 1.51 -26.75
N ARG A 201 23.25 0.68 -27.56
CA ARG A 201 23.96 -0.16 -28.54
C ARG A 201 24.60 0.76 -29.58
N ASP A 202 25.83 1.19 -29.34
CA ASP A 202 26.69 1.65 -30.42
C ASP A 202 27.40 0.44 -31.03
N ASN A 203 27.02 0.15 -32.28
CA ASN A 203 27.37 -1.06 -33.02
C ASN A 203 28.87 -1.27 -33.28
N ASN A 204 29.78 -0.40 -32.84
CA ASN A 204 31.21 -0.47 -33.17
C ASN A 204 32.17 -0.42 -31.98
N THR A 205 31.67 -0.48 -30.76
CA THR A 205 32.50 -0.88 -29.63
C THR A 205 31.74 -1.96 -28.91
N ILE A 206 32.30 -3.16 -28.92
CA ILE A 206 32.09 -4.10 -27.81
C ILE A 206 32.68 -3.36 -26.60
N LEU A 207 31.91 -2.42 -26.04
CA LEU A 207 31.99 -2.12 -24.63
C LEU A 207 31.50 -3.42 -24.04
N THR A 208 32.46 -4.33 -23.85
CA THR A 208 32.31 -5.48 -22.99
C THR A 208 31.45 -4.97 -21.85
N ARG A 209 30.33 -5.65 -21.63
CA ARG A 209 29.77 -5.75 -20.30
C ARG A 209 30.89 -6.33 -19.43
N GLU A 210 31.88 -5.50 -19.12
CA GLU A 210 32.40 -5.45 -17.78
C GLU A 210 31.12 -5.25 -16.98
N LYS A 211 30.58 -6.40 -16.54
CA LYS A 211 30.51 -6.64 -15.11
C LYS A 211 31.69 -5.87 -14.52
N THR A 212 31.48 -4.59 -14.28
CA THR A 212 32.07 -3.90 -13.16
C THR A 212 31.57 -4.77 -12.03
N PHE A 213 32.34 -5.81 -11.75
CA PHE A 213 32.47 -6.26 -10.41
C PHE A 213 32.76 -4.96 -9.69
N ASP A 214 31.75 -4.48 -8.96
CA ASP A 214 32.02 -3.50 -7.95
C ASP A 214 33.18 -4.08 -7.12
N THR A 215 33.97 -3.19 -6.58
CA THR A 215 35.26 -3.41 -5.93
C THR A 215 35.34 -4.66 -5.00
N LEU A 216 34.20 -5.15 -4.51
CA LEU A 216 33.99 -6.40 -3.76
C LEU A 216 33.99 -7.73 -4.57
N GLY A 217 34.12 -7.71 -5.90
CA GLY A 217 34.24 -8.92 -6.73
C GLY A 217 32.92 -9.65 -7.07
N PRO A 218 32.99 -10.86 -7.66
CA PRO A 218 31.81 -11.64 -8.11
C PRO A 218 30.89 -12.10 -6.99
N ALA A 219 31.36 -12.07 -5.75
CA ALA A 219 30.57 -12.45 -4.59
C ALA A 219 29.50 -11.42 -4.24
N TRP A 220 29.59 -10.17 -4.73
CA TRP A 220 28.64 -9.10 -4.43
C TRP A 220 27.98 -8.58 -5.71
N ASP A 221 27.02 -9.34 -6.23
CA ASP A 221 26.27 -9.05 -7.44
C ASP A 221 24.80 -8.75 -7.11
N LEU A 222 24.28 -7.65 -7.67
CA LEU A 222 22.95 -7.12 -7.39
C LEU A 222 21.82 -8.14 -7.64
N HIS A 223 21.93 -8.94 -8.70
CA HIS A 223 20.85 -9.84 -9.11
C HIS A 223 21.07 -11.27 -8.62
N ASN A 224 22.31 -11.68 -8.35
CA ASN A 224 22.60 -13.06 -7.97
C ASN A 224 22.76 -13.23 -6.46
N THR A 225 23.73 -12.57 -5.83
CA THR A 225 24.14 -12.90 -4.45
C THR A 225 23.54 -11.98 -3.40
N VAL A 226 23.33 -10.69 -3.71
CA VAL A 226 22.77 -9.71 -2.76
C VAL A 226 21.37 -10.10 -2.25
N PRO A 227 20.43 -10.57 -3.09
CA PRO A 227 19.12 -11.02 -2.60
C PRO A 227 19.23 -12.19 -1.60
N VAL A 228 20.27 -13.03 -1.72
CA VAL A 228 20.54 -14.13 -0.80
C VAL A 228 21.16 -13.62 0.51
N PHE A 229 22.11 -12.69 0.45
CA PHE A 229 22.65 -12.05 1.67
C PHE A 229 21.58 -11.28 2.44
N LEU A 230 20.67 -10.62 1.74
CA LEU A 230 19.51 -9.97 2.36
C LEU A 230 18.65 -10.96 3.16
N ALA A 231 18.55 -12.22 2.71
CA ALA A 231 17.83 -13.26 3.45
C ALA A 231 18.45 -13.52 4.84
N LEU A 232 19.78 -13.46 4.97
CA LEU A 232 20.45 -13.62 6.26
C LEU A 232 20.05 -12.52 7.25
N LEU A 233 19.79 -11.31 6.76
CA LEU A 233 19.35 -10.18 7.58
C LEU A 233 17.84 -10.27 7.93
N ILE A 234 17.00 -10.56 6.93
CA ILE A 234 15.54 -10.46 7.07
C ILE A 234 14.91 -11.74 7.66
N PHE A 235 15.44 -12.92 7.34
CA PHE A 235 14.84 -14.19 7.78
C PHE A 235 14.72 -14.32 9.31
N PRO A 236 15.71 -13.91 10.13
CA PRO A 236 15.53 -13.89 11.58
C PRO A 236 14.37 -13.01 12.04
N LEU A 237 14.20 -11.84 11.41
CA LEU A 237 13.14 -10.86 11.73
C LEU A 237 11.73 -11.42 11.43
N LEU A 238 11.59 -12.24 10.38
CA LEU A 238 10.30 -12.88 10.01
C LEU A 238 9.80 -13.91 11.03
N ASN A 239 10.70 -14.40 11.87
CA ASN A 239 10.42 -15.44 12.85
C ASN A 239 10.10 -14.89 14.25
N PHE A 240 10.03 -13.57 14.41
CA PHE A 240 9.56 -12.97 15.65
C PHE A 240 8.05 -13.19 15.83
N ASN A 241 7.66 -13.54 17.06
CA ASN A 241 6.26 -13.86 17.39
C ASN A 241 5.38 -12.61 17.52
N SER A 242 5.99 -11.43 17.72
CA SER A 242 5.27 -10.17 17.91
C SER A 242 5.67 -9.14 16.86
N THR A 243 4.66 -8.56 16.20
CA THR A 243 4.81 -7.48 15.22
C THR A 243 4.79 -6.08 15.86
N THR A 244 4.50 -6.00 17.17
CA THR A 244 4.38 -4.71 17.89
C THR A 244 5.67 -3.89 17.88
N PHE A 245 6.84 -4.54 17.84
CA PHE A 245 8.11 -3.85 17.67
C PHE A 245 8.16 -3.09 16.34
N PHE A 246 7.87 -3.78 15.23
CA PHE A 246 7.94 -3.21 13.88
C PHE A 246 6.89 -2.12 13.63
N THR A 247 5.68 -2.26 14.20
CA THR A 247 4.64 -1.21 14.06
C THR A 247 5.05 0.14 14.66
N LYS A 248 5.84 0.16 15.74
CA LYS A 248 6.37 1.41 16.33
C LYS A 248 7.35 2.13 15.40
N PHE A 249 8.18 1.37 14.69
CA PHE A 249 9.15 1.91 13.72
C PHE A 249 8.52 2.35 12.41
N ASN A 250 7.26 1.97 12.12
CA ASN A 250 6.57 2.41 10.92
C ASN A 250 6.38 3.94 10.86
N SER A 251 6.36 4.61 12.03
CA SER A 251 6.36 6.08 12.13
C SER A 251 7.58 6.73 11.45
N LEU A 252 8.72 6.02 11.40
CA LEU A 252 9.96 6.49 10.79
C LEU A 252 9.92 6.45 9.25
N GLY A 253 9.01 5.67 8.65
CA GLY A 253 8.75 5.71 7.21
C GLY A 253 8.36 7.11 6.72
N THR A 254 7.69 7.88 7.58
CA THR A 254 7.39 9.30 7.35
C THR A 254 8.64 10.12 7.05
N VAL A 255 9.71 9.90 7.82
CA VAL A 255 10.97 10.64 7.69
C VAL A 255 11.63 10.28 6.36
N SER A 256 11.62 9.01 5.98
CA SER A 256 12.15 8.54 4.71
C SER A 256 11.39 9.11 3.50
N VAL A 257 10.05 9.18 3.57
CA VAL A 257 9.22 9.81 2.53
C VAL A 257 9.50 11.31 2.42
N MET A 258 9.53 12.03 3.55
CA MET A 258 9.84 13.47 3.54
C MET A 258 11.24 13.75 3.00
N TYR A 259 12.23 12.94 3.38
CA TYR A 259 13.58 13.02 2.84
C TYR A 259 13.57 12.82 1.32
N LEU A 260 12.85 11.81 0.82
CA LEU A 260 12.77 11.54 -0.62
C LEU A 260 12.15 12.70 -1.40
N VAL A 261 11.06 13.29 -0.88
CA VAL A 261 10.43 14.46 -1.51
C VAL A 261 11.40 15.65 -1.57
N VAL A 262 12.06 15.96 -0.44
CA VAL A 262 13.06 17.04 -0.37
C VAL A 262 14.25 16.77 -1.30
N PHE A 263 14.74 15.53 -1.33
CA PHE A 263 15.81 15.08 -2.22
C PHE A 263 15.45 15.34 -3.69
N VAL A 264 14.27 14.92 -4.12
CA VAL A 264 13.80 15.12 -5.51
C VAL A 264 13.67 16.60 -5.83
N VAL A 265 13.13 17.42 -4.93
CA VAL A 265 12.99 18.86 -5.14
C VAL A 265 14.35 19.55 -5.28
N ILE A 266 15.31 19.23 -4.39
CA ILE A 266 16.67 19.80 -4.44
C ILE A 266 17.36 19.44 -5.75
N LYS A 267 17.35 18.15 -6.14
CA LYS A 267 17.99 17.70 -7.39
C LYS A 267 17.31 18.25 -8.63
N SER A 268 15.97 18.32 -8.63
CA SER A 268 15.21 18.93 -9.73
C SER A 268 15.53 20.43 -9.85
N ALA A 269 15.69 21.14 -8.74
CA ALA A 269 16.05 22.55 -8.74
C ALA A 269 17.50 22.78 -9.23
N SER A 270 18.44 21.91 -8.88
CA SER A 270 19.84 22.04 -9.32
C SER A 270 20.03 21.83 -10.82
N TRP A 271 19.22 20.97 -11.46
CA TRP A 271 19.33 20.71 -12.90
C TRP A 271 18.63 21.77 -13.76
N GLY A 272 17.73 22.56 -13.19
CA GLY A 272 16.86 23.47 -13.95
C GLY A 272 15.85 22.71 -14.82
N VAL A 273 15.06 23.45 -15.59
CA VAL A 273 14.05 22.87 -16.49
C VAL A 273 14.73 22.40 -17.76
N ASN A 274 14.69 21.08 -18.01
CA ASN A 274 15.30 20.43 -19.17
C ASN A 274 14.19 19.87 -20.06
N MET A 275 13.42 20.74 -20.69
CA MET A 275 12.34 20.38 -21.62
C MET A 275 12.57 21.05 -22.97
N ASP A 276 13.01 20.27 -23.95
CA ASP A 276 13.31 20.77 -25.30
C ASP A 276 12.03 21.05 -26.11
N GLN A 277 12.13 21.84 -27.17
CA GLN A 277 11.00 22.15 -28.06
C GLN A 277 10.32 20.90 -28.62
N ALA A 278 11.11 19.86 -28.93
CA ALA A 278 10.59 18.58 -29.41
C ALA A 278 9.81 17.83 -28.32
N GLU A 279 10.28 17.86 -27.07
CA GLU A 279 9.62 17.24 -25.93
C GLU A 279 8.31 17.96 -25.59
N TRP A 280 8.31 19.30 -25.66
CA TRP A 280 7.09 20.09 -25.54
C TRP A 280 6.06 19.77 -26.63
N ALA A 281 6.50 19.58 -27.88
CA ALA A 281 5.60 19.26 -28.99
C ALA A 281 4.86 17.91 -28.79
N ILE A 282 5.52 16.92 -28.18
CA ILE A 282 4.93 15.59 -27.91
C ILE A 282 4.29 15.46 -26.52
N SER A 283 4.31 16.51 -25.70
CA SER A 283 3.88 16.48 -24.29
C SER A 283 2.42 16.09 -24.09
N TRP A 284 1.56 16.35 -25.09
CA TRP A 284 0.13 16.01 -25.10
C TRP A 284 -0.19 14.64 -25.69
N ILE A 285 0.78 13.97 -26.30
CA ILE A 285 0.57 12.67 -26.93
C ILE A 285 0.49 11.60 -25.86
N ILE A 286 -0.64 10.90 -25.80
CA ILE A 286 -0.78 9.70 -24.96
C ILE A 286 0.00 8.56 -25.58
N ARG A 287 0.94 8.00 -24.83
CA ARG A 287 1.72 6.84 -25.26
C ARG A 287 0.88 5.57 -25.09
N PRO A 288 0.98 4.58 -26.00
CA PRO A 288 0.23 3.33 -25.89
C PRO A 288 0.59 2.51 -24.63
N THR A 289 1.75 2.80 -24.01
CA THR A 289 2.21 2.20 -22.76
C THR A 289 1.58 2.86 -21.51
N PHE A 290 0.66 3.83 -21.66
CA PHE A 290 -0.05 4.48 -20.55
C PHE A 290 -0.72 3.53 -19.56
N PRO A 291 -1.18 2.30 -19.92
CA PRO A 291 -1.77 1.42 -18.93
C PRO A 291 -0.79 1.02 -17.82
N ALA A 292 0.53 1.07 -18.07
CA ALA A 292 1.53 0.85 -17.02
C ALA A 292 1.33 1.81 -15.85
N LEU A 293 1.04 3.09 -16.14
CA LEU A 293 0.80 4.10 -15.12
C LEU A 293 -0.51 3.82 -14.36
N THR A 294 -1.60 3.50 -15.04
CA THR A 294 -2.90 3.24 -14.37
C THR A 294 -2.86 1.98 -13.51
N GLY A 295 -2.13 0.94 -13.92
CA GLY A 295 -1.86 -0.24 -13.11
C GLY A 295 -1.06 0.09 -11.85
N MET A 296 0.03 0.86 -11.98
CA MET A 296 0.82 1.31 -10.83
C MET A 296 0.04 2.22 -9.89
N LEU A 297 -0.73 3.16 -10.41
CA LEU A 297 -1.54 4.08 -9.60
C LEU A 297 -2.63 3.35 -8.81
N ALA A 298 -3.18 2.25 -9.35
CA ALA A 298 -4.12 1.41 -8.62
C ALA A 298 -3.50 0.80 -7.35
N MET A 299 -2.21 0.41 -7.40
CA MET A 299 -1.48 0.01 -6.19
C MET A 299 -1.06 1.22 -5.34
N SER A 300 -0.66 2.32 -5.99
CA SER A 300 -0.10 3.49 -5.30
C SER A 300 -1.14 4.26 -4.49
N PHE A 301 -2.43 4.15 -4.82
CA PHE A 301 -3.54 4.70 -4.04
C PHE A 301 -4.29 3.62 -3.23
N PHE A 302 -3.68 2.46 -3.02
CA PHE A 302 -4.31 1.33 -2.37
C PHE A 302 -4.31 1.46 -0.84
N ILE A 303 -5.47 1.79 -0.27
CA ILE A 303 -5.73 1.72 1.18
C ILE A 303 -7.04 1.02 1.51
N HIS A 304 -7.80 0.62 0.50
CA HIS A 304 -9.17 0.12 0.57
C HIS A 304 -9.35 -1.00 1.61
N ASN A 305 -8.36 -1.85 1.82
CA ASN A 305 -8.45 -2.96 2.78
C ASN A 305 -8.47 -2.52 4.25
N ILE A 306 -7.83 -1.40 4.57
CA ILE A 306 -7.63 -0.94 5.95
C ILE A 306 -8.25 0.44 6.23
N VAL A 307 -8.81 1.09 5.21
CA VAL A 307 -9.39 2.43 5.31
C VAL A 307 -10.48 2.51 6.38
N VAL A 308 -11.31 1.47 6.50
CA VAL A 308 -12.38 1.39 7.51
C VAL A 308 -11.80 1.38 8.91
N ASN A 309 -10.78 0.55 9.17
CA ASN A 309 -10.15 0.46 10.49
C ASN A 309 -9.45 1.77 10.88
N ILE A 310 -8.76 2.42 9.93
CA ILE A 310 -8.11 3.72 10.17
C ILE A 310 -9.16 4.80 10.47
N MET A 311 -10.26 4.83 9.71
CA MET A 311 -11.34 5.80 9.90
C MET A 311 -12.10 5.60 11.20
N HIS A 312 -12.32 4.35 11.62
CA HIS A 312 -13.01 4.05 12.87
C HIS A 312 -12.29 4.60 14.10
N ASN A 313 -10.95 4.68 14.05
CA ASN A 313 -10.13 5.22 15.13
C ASN A 313 -10.18 6.76 15.22
N ASN A 314 -10.78 7.45 14.25
CA ASN A 314 -10.99 8.90 14.30
C ASN A 314 -11.98 9.27 15.40
N ARG A 315 -11.70 10.32 16.17
CA ARG A 315 -12.62 10.82 17.19
C ARG A 315 -13.92 11.35 16.58
N ASP A 316 -13.82 12.10 15.48
CA ASP A 316 -14.94 12.79 14.85
C ASP A 316 -15.39 12.03 13.58
N GLN A 317 -16.22 11.00 13.75
CA GLN A 317 -16.66 10.12 12.65
C GLN A 317 -17.41 10.86 11.52
N GLU A 318 -18.12 11.95 11.83
CA GLU A 318 -18.82 12.77 10.84
C GLU A 318 -17.88 13.43 9.83
N LYS A 319 -16.62 13.67 10.22
CA LYS A 319 -15.61 14.33 9.39
C LYS A 319 -14.80 13.34 8.53
N ASN A 320 -15.05 12.04 8.64
CA ASN A 320 -14.30 11.00 7.92
C ASN A 320 -14.25 11.23 6.40
N GLY A 321 -15.36 11.66 5.78
CA GLY A 321 -15.39 11.95 4.34
C GLY A 321 -14.48 13.12 3.95
N ARG A 322 -14.46 14.18 4.76
CA ARG A 322 -13.56 15.33 4.57
C ARG A 322 -12.11 14.92 4.77
N ASP A 323 -11.82 14.19 5.85
CA ASP A 323 -10.46 13.80 6.24
C ASP A 323 -9.85 12.86 5.20
N LEU A 324 -10.63 11.90 4.70
CA LEU A 324 -10.22 11.03 3.58
C LEU A 324 -9.92 11.84 2.31
N THR A 325 -10.76 12.83 1.98
CA THR A 325 -10.57 13.69 0.79
C THR A 325 -9.29 14.52 0.90
N ILE A 326 -9.04 15.14 2.06
CA ILE A 326 -7.82 15.91 2.30
C ILE A 326 -6.59 15.00 2.21
N ALA A 327 -6.63 13.80 2.79
CA ALA A 327 -5.52 12.86 2.73
C ALA A 327 -5.20 12.45 1.28
N TYR A 328 -6.20 12.09 0.47
CA TYR A 328 -6.00 11.75 -0.94
C TYR A 328 -5.47 12.93 -1.76
N LEU A 329 -5.95 14.15 -1.49
CA LEU A 329 -5.45 15.35 -2.14
C LEU A 329 -3.96 15.57 -1.82
N LEU A 330 -3.56 15.42 -0.56
CA LEU A 330 -2.15 15.53 -0.15
C LEU A 330 -1.28 14.46 -0.81
N VAL A 331 -1.72 13.21 -0.84
CA VAL A 331 -1.00 12.12 -1.53
C VAL A 331 -0.83 12.42 -3.02
N THR A 332 -1.91 12.85 -3.68
CA THR A 332 -1.91 13.18 -5.12
C THR A 332 -0.94 14.32 -5.41
N LEU A 333 -0.95 15.35 -4.58
CA LEU A 333 -0.01 16.46 -4.69
C LEU A 333 1.44 15.97 -4.53
N THR A 334 1.72 15.10 -3.55
CA THR A 334 3.07 14.54 -3.37
C THR A 334 3.52 13.72 -4.59
N TYR A 335 2.65 12.88 -5.16
CA TYR A 335 2.98 12.12 -6.38
C TYR A 335 3.19 13.01 -7.60
N ILE A 336 2.38 14.06 -7.77
CA ILE A 336 2.55 15.02 -8.86
C ILE A 336 3.85 15.79 -8.68
N ILE A 337 4.15 16.30 -7.48
CA ILE A 337 5.40 17.03 -7.20
C ILE A 337 6.61 16.17 -7.59
N VAL A 338 6.70 14.94 -7.05
CA VAL A 338 7.85 14.06 -7.32
C VAL A 338 7.91 13.63 -8.78
N GLY A 339 6.79 13.23 -9.37
CA GLY A 339 6.74 12.77 -10.75
C GLY A 339 7.06 13.86 -11.77
N VAL A 340 6.38 15.01 -11.66
CA VAL A 340 6.50 16.12 -12.61
C VAL A 340 7.83 16.83 -12.47
N SER A 341 8.28 17.14 -11.24
CA SER A 341 9.55 17.86 -11.06
C SER A 341 10.72 17.03 -11.58
N PHE A 342 10.76 15.73 -11.26
CA PHE A 342 11.81 14.86 -11.74
C PHE A 342 11.76 14.74 -13.27
N PHE A 343 10.59 14.49 -13.86
CA PHE A 343 10.45 14.36 -15.32
C PHE A 343 10.89 15.62 -16.07
N MET A 344 10.41 16.80 -15.65
CA MET A 344 10.72 18.07 -16.32
C MET A 344 12.19 18.46 -16.18
N CYS A 345 12.78 18.24 -15.00
CA CYS A 345 14.15 18.67 -14.73
C CYS A 345 15.20 17.63 -15.11
N PHE A 346 14.82 16.41 -15.46
CA PHE A 346 15.76 15.35 -15.81
C PHE A 346 16.64 15.75 -17.03
N PRO A 347 17.98 15.79 -16.90
CA PRO A 347 18.88 16.35 -17.91
C PRO A 347 19.23 15.41 -19.07
N LEU A 348 18.87 14.12 -18.98
CA LEU A 348 19.07 13.12 -20.02
C LEU A 348 17.76 12.86 -20.78
N PRO A 349 17.78 12.10 -21.90
CA PRO A 349 16.55 11.74 -22.61
C PRO A 349 15.54 11.08 -21.67
N LYS A 350 14.26 11.48 -21.75
CA LYS A 350 13.23 10.99 -20.80
C LYS A 350 13.03 9.47 -20.84
N SER A 351 13.41 8.81 -21.94
CA SER A 351 13.42 7.34 -22.05
C SER A 351 14.37 6.64 -21.08
N CYS A 352 15.40 7.35 -20.60
CA CYS A 352 16.38 6.85 -19.64
C CYS A 352 15.86 6.77 -18.20
N ILE A 353 14.69 7.36 -17.90
CA ILE A 353 14.12 7.30 -16.56
C ILE A 353 13.84 5.83 -16.24
N GLU A 354 14.43 5.36 -15.13
CA GLU A 354 14.26 3.99 -14.62
C GLU A 354 13.03 3.89 -13.72
N ASP A 355 12.51 2.67 -13.59
CA ASP A 355 11.36 2.37 -12.74
C ASP A 355 11.62 2.65 -11.25
N ASN A 356 12.87 2.58 -10.80
CA ASN A 356 13.33 3.18 -9.56
C ASN A 356 14.16 4.43 -9.90
N LEU A 357 13.62 5.62 -9.63
CA LEU A 357 14.30 6.90 -9.92
C LEU A 357 15.71 6.97 -9.32
N LEU A 358 15.97 6.29 -8.19
CA LEU A 358 17.28 6.30 -7.56
C LEU A 358 18.34 5.53 -8.38
N ASN A 359 17.95 4.69 -9.33
CA ASN A 359 18.87 4.02 -10.26
C ASN A 359 19.45 4.99 -11.31
N ASN A 360 18.82 6.14 -11.53
CA ASN A 360 19.35 7.17 -12.41
C ASN A 360 20.44 8.04 -11.74
N PHE A 361 20.77 7.80 -10.48
CA PHE A 361 21.82 8.56 -9.79
C PHE A 361 23.10 7.75 -9.62
N GLN A 362 24.23 8.44 -9.76
CA GLN A 362 25.55 7.89 -9.51
C GLN A 362 25.67 7.37 -8.07
N LYS A 363 26.52 6.36 -7.88
CA LYS A 363 26.73 5.74 -6.55
C LYS A 363 27.35 6.71 -5.54
N TRP A 364 28.17 7.67 -5.99
CA TRP A 364 28.98 8.56 -5.14
C TRP A 364 28.23 9.78 -4.57
N ASP A 365 26.98 10.03 -4.97
CA ASP A 365 26.21 11.17 -4.46
C ASP A 365 25.72 10.92 -3.03
N GLY A 366 26.24 11.68 -2.06
CA GLY A 366 25.92 11.51 -0.64
C GLY A 366 24.44 11.70 -0.29
N LEU A 367 23.74 12.57 -1.02
CA LEU A 367 22.28 12.75 -0.86
C LEU A 367 21.50 11.52 -1.35
N THR A 368 21.92 10.93 -2.46
CA THR A 368 21.35 9.68 -2.97
C THR A 368 21.59 8.52 -2.00
N LEU A 369 22.79 8.45 -1.39
CA LEU A 369 23.07 7.46 -0.34
C LEU A 369 22.13 7.62 0.86
N GLY A 370 21.96 8.86 1.33
CA GLY A 370 21.04 9.17 2.44
C GLY A 370 19.63 8.66 2.15
N ALA A 371 19.12 8.88 0.94
CA ALA A 371 17.81 8.37 0.52
C ALA A 371 17.76 6.83 0.56
N ARG A 372 18.78 6.17 -0.01
CA ARG A 372 18.85 4.69 -0.07
C ARG A 372 18.92 4.06 1.32
N ILE A 373 19.70 4.61 2.25
CA ILE A 373 19.82 4.09 3.62
C ILE A 373 18.51 4.28 4.40
N LEU A 374 17.90 5.48 4.33
CA LEU A 374 16.64 5.76 5.01
C LEU A 374 15.49 4.90 4.48
N LEU A 375 15.41 4.72 3.16
CA LEU A 375 14.42 3.85 2.53
C LEU A 375 14.70 2.36 2.83
N LEU A 376 15.96 1.93 2.85
CA LEU A 376 16.32 0.56 3.23
C LEU A 376 15.87 0.26 4.67
N PHE A 377 16.16 1.15 5.61
CA PHE A 377 15.74 0.98 7.00
C PHE A 377 14.21 0.97 7.14
N GLN A 378 13.50 1.84 6.41
CA GLN A 378 12.04 1.79 6.32
C GLN A 378 11.55 0.44 5.79
N LEU A 379 12.08 -0.07 4.69
CA LEU A 379 11.64 -1.34 4.10
C LEU A 379 11.93 -2.54 5.01
N VAL A 380 13.09 -2.56 5.69
CA VAL A 380 13.46 -3.61 6.66
C VAL A 380 12.45 -3.67 7.82
N THR A 381 11.87 -2.54 8.23
CA THR A 381 10.89 -2.49 9.32
C THR A 381 9.46 -2.82 8.87
N VAL A 382 9.09 -2.46 7.63
CA VAL A 382 7.73 -2.73 7.10
C VAL A 382 7.60 -4.14 6.54
N TYR A 383 8.65 -4.69 5.93
CA TYR A 383 8.60 -6.00 5.28
C TYR A 383 8.13 -7.15 6.20
N PRO A 384 8.61 -7.27 7.46
CA PRO A 384 8.12 -8.30 8.38
C PRO A 384 6.62 -8.19 8.69
N LEU A 385 6.05 -6.99 8.68
CA LEU A 385 4.62 -6.78 8.90
C LEU A 385 3.79 -7.36 7.73
N LEU A 386 4.20 -7.04 6.49
CA LEU A 386 3.54 -7.56 5.28
C LEU A 386 3.65 -9.08 5.19
N ALA A 387 4.84 -9.62 5.44
CA ALA A 387 5.07 -11.07 5.46
C ALA A 387 4.26 -11.76 6.57
N TYR A 388 4.10 -11.14 7.74
CA TYR A 388 3.24 -11.64 8.81
C TYR A 388 1.77 -11.68 8.40
N MET A 389 1.25 -10.61 7.79
CA MET A 389 -0.13 -10.57 7.27
C MET A 389 -0.36 -11.65 6.21
N LEU A 390 0.56 -11.79 5.25
CA LEU A 390 0.52 -12.82 4.22
C LEU A 390 0.53 -14.23 4.84
N ARG A 391 1.40 -14.47 5.83
CA ARG A 391 1.49 -15.74 6.53
C ARG A 391 0.18 -16.09 7.23
N ILE A 392 -0.46 -15.16 7.94
CA ILE A 392 -1.74 -15.43 8.60
C ILE A 392 -2.81 -15.81 7.58
N GLN A 393 -2.89 -15.08 6.46
CA GLN A 393 -3.87 -15.40 5.42
C GLN A 393 -3.63 -16.78 4.80
N LEU A 394 -2.37 -17.15 4.51
CA LEU A 394 -1.99 -18.47 4.04
C LEU A 394 -2.30 -19.57 5.07
N LEU A 395 -1.94 -19.34 6.34
CA LEU A 395 -2.16 -20.30 7.41
C LEU A 395 -3.66 -20.54 7.62
N SER A 396 -4.48 -19.49 7.63
CA SER A 396 -5.93 -19.58 7.78
C SER A 396 -6.61 -20.40 6.68
N TRP A 397 -5.97 -20.51 5.51
CA TRP A 397 -6.44 -21.34 4.41
C TRP A 397 -6.03 -22.82 4.61
N ILE A 398 -4.77 -23.06 4.98
CA ILE A 398 -4.22 -24.42 5.07
C ILE A 398 -4.66 -25.13 6.35
N TYR A 399 -4.72 -24.43 7.49
CA TYR A 399 -4.90 -25.05 8.80
C TYR A 399 -5.75 -24.20 9.74
N LYS A 400 -6.79 -24.79 10.32
CA LYS A 400 -7.69 -24.12 11.29
C LYS A 400 -7.24 -24.26 12.77
N GLY A 401 -6.15 -24.96 13.04
CA GLY A 401 -5.64 -25.23 14.40
C GLY A 401 -4.45 -24.36 14.81
N ALA A 402 -3.84 -24.68 15.96
CA ALA A 402 -2.69 -23.95 16.50
C ALA A 402 -1.46 -24.06 15.58
N SER A 403 -0.80 -22.93 15.34
CA SER A 403 0.36 -22.84 14.45
C SER A 403 1.60 -23.49 15.06
N ASN A 404 2.12 -24.54 14.42
CA ASN A 404 3.40 -25.14 14.78
C ASN A 404 4.57 -24.24 14.33
N ARG A 405 5.62 -24.08 15.16
CA ARG A 405 6.82 -23.28 14.83
C ARG A 405 7.49 -23.78 13.54
N ALA A 406 7.52 -25.08 13.31
CA ALA A 406 8.07 -25.67 12.08
C ALA A 406 7.29 -25.25 10.82
N LEU A 407 5.96 -25.16 10.91
CA LEU A 407 5.11 -24.73 9.80
C LEU A 407 5.33 -23.24 9.48
N VAL A 408 5.50 -22.41 10.52
CA VAL A 408 5.84 -20.98 10.36
C VAL A 408 7.17 -20.82 9.64
N LEU A 409 8.21 -21.55 10.08
CA LEU A 409 9.52 -21.53 9.46
C LEU A 409 9.46 -21.97 7.99
N PHE A 410 8.71 -23.04 7.70
CA PHE A 410 8.53 -23.55 6.34
C PHE A 410 7.84 -22.54 5.41
N ILE A 411 6.75 -21.91 5.85
CA ILE A 411 6.06 -20.88 5.06
C ILE A 411 6.96 -19.66 4.83
N ASN A 412 7.67 -19.20 5.87
CA ASN A 412 8.61 -18.09 5.75
C ASN A 412 9.76 -18.42 4.77
N LEU A 413 10.27 -19.65 4.78
CA LEU A 413 11.30 -20.12 3.85
C LEU A 413 10.80 -20.11 2.39
N ILE A 414 9.57 -20.59 2.14
CA ILE A 414 8.95 -20.53 0.81
C ILE A 414 8.79 -19.08 0.36
N LEU A 415 8.26 -18.22 1.22
CA LEU A 415 8.03 -16.81 0.92
C LEU A 415 9.33 -16.09 0.52
N VAL A 416 10.39 -16.27 1.30
CA VAL A 416 11.72 -15.70 1.00
C VAL A 416 12.29 -16.28 -0.29
N SER A 417 12.16 -17.59 -0.51
CA SER A 417 12.61 -18.24 -1.75
C SER A 417 11.95 -17.65 -2.99
N ILE A 418 10.63 -17.41 -2.94
CA ILE A 418 9.89 -16.75 -4.03
C ILE A 418 10.44 -15.34 -4.27
N CYS A 419 10.66 -14.56 -3.22
CA CYS A 419 11.19 -13.20 -3.34
C CYS A 419 12.60 -13.18 -3.96
N ILE A 420 13.47 -14.13 -3.60
CA ILE A 420 14.81 -14.27 -4.18
C ILE A 420 14.72 -14.60 -5.67
N ILE A 421 13.89 -15.58 -6.06
CA ILE A 421 13.70 -15.96 -7.47
C ILE A 421 13.28 -14.75 -8.30
N PHE A 422 12.29 -13.99 -7.84
CA PHE A 422 11.85 -12.78 -8.56
C PHE A 422 12.95 -11.71 -8.60
N ALA A 423 13.69 -11.49 -7.52
CA ALA A 423 14.77 -10.51 -7.51
C ALA A 423 15.95 -10.87 -8.43
N THR A 424 16.17 -12.15 -8.69
CA THR A 424 17.21 -12.61 -9.63
C THR A 424 16.75 -12.59 -11.08
N PHE A 425 15.53 -13.06 -11.37
CA PHE A 425 15.08 -13.23 -12.77
C PHE A 425 14.20 -12.10 -13.31
N VAL A 426 13.49 -11.38 -12.45
CA VAL A 426 12.54 -10.32 -12.84
C VAL A 426 12.71 -9.08 -11.92
N PRO A 427 13.88 -8.41 -11.93
CA PRO A 427 14.19 -7.30 -11.03
C PRO A 427 13.54 -5.96 -11.44
N TYR A 428 12.43 -5.98 -12.19
CA TYR A 428 11.73 -4.79 -12.68
C TYR A 428 10.57 -4.45 -11.75
N ILE A 429 10.78 -3.48 -10.86
CA ILE A 429 9.75 -3.09 -9.89
C ILE A 429 8.52 -2.53 -10.59
N GLY A 430 8.69 -1.74 -11.66
CA GLY A 430 7.57 -1.16 -12.40
C GLY A 430 6.64 -2.24 -12.96
N THR A 431 7.21 -3.34 -13.44
CA THR A 431 6.46 -4.50 -13.97
C THR A 431 5.69 -5.22 -12.86
N ILE A 432 6.31 -5.47 -11.71
CA ILE A 432 5.61 -6.15 -10.60
C ILE A 432 4.48 -5.27 -10.07
N VAL A 433 4.76 -3.99 -9.82
CA VAL A 433 3.78 -3.05 -9.26
C VAL A 433 2.61 -2.82 -10.21
N ARG A 434 2.81 -2.70 -11.53
CA ARG A 434 1.70 -2.51 -12.49
C ARG A 434 0.75 -3.72 -12.53
N TYR A 435 1.29 -4.94 -12.54
CA TYR A 435 0.47 -6.16 -12.58
C TYR A 435 -0.23 -6.41 -11.25
N THR A 436 0.50 -6.32 -10.14
CA THR A 436 -0.07 -6.46 -8.80
C THR A 436 -1.16 -5.41 -8.57
N GLY A 437 -0.91 -4.16 -8.96
CA GLY A 437 -1.86 -3.05 -8.82
C GLY A 437 -3.10 -3.17 -9.69
N ALA A 438 -2.96 -3.60 -10.94
CA ALA A 438 -4.13 -3.84 -11.80
C ALA A 438 -4.97 -5.01 -11.27
N LEU A 439 -4.34 -6.06 -10.73
CA LEU A 439 -5.00 -7.22 -10.15
C LEU A 439 -5.74 -6.89 -8.83
N SER A 440 -5.08 -6.22 -7.86
CA SER A 440 -5.76 -5.70 -6.64
C SER A 440 -6.85 -4.74 -7.03
N GLY A 441 -6.52 -3.81 -7.92
CA GLY A 441 -7.37 -2.70 -8.33
C GLY A 441 -8.71 -3.20 -8.80
N LEU A 442 -8.72 -4.19 -9.70
CA LEU A 442 -9.94 -4.81 -10.22
C LEU A 442 -10.91 -5.18 -9.10
N ILE A 443 -10.43 -5.93 -8.09
CA ILE A 443 -11.29 -6.49 -7.05
C ILE A 443 -11.57 -5.50 -5.92
N TYR A 444 -10.52 -5.00 -5.26
CA TYR A 444 -10.65 -4.22 -4.03
C TYR A 444 -10.92 -2.74 -4.26
N VAL A 445 -10.40 -2.16 -5.34
CA VAL A 445 -10.56 -0.73 -5.62
C VAL A 445 -11.82 -0.49 -6.44
N PHE A 446 -12.07 -1.29 -7.48
CA PHE A 446 -13.14 -1.02 -8.44
C PHE A 446 -14.39 -1.87 -8.21
N THR A 447 -14.26 -3.16 -7.93
CA THR A 447 -15.41 -4.08 -7.87
C THR A 447 -16.13 -4.04 -6.52
N PHE A 448 -15.45 -4.34 -5.41
CA PHE A 448 -16.12 -4.47 -4.11
C PHE A 448 -16.82 -3.21 -3.63
N PRO A 449 -16.22 -2.01 -3.70
CA PRO A 449 -16.89 -0.80 -3.22
C PRO A 449 -18.19 -0.51 -4.00
N CYS A 450 -18.17 -0.74 -5.32
CA CYS A 450 -19.34 -0.55 -6.17
C CYS A 450 -20.42 -1.60 -5.92
N LEU A 451 -20.05 -2.89 -5.81
CA LEU A 451 -21.00 -3.96 -5.51
C LEU A 451 -21.62 -3.81 -4.12
N LEU A 452 -20.83 -3.44 -3.11
CA LEU A 452 -21.33 -3.16 -1.76
C LEU A 452 -22.37 -2.05 -1.79
N HIS A 453 -22.08 -0.94 -2.48
CA HIS A 453 -23.02 0.16 -2.57
C HIS A 453 -24.31 -0.23 -3.30
N LEU A 454 -24.23 -0.97 -4.41
CA LEU A 454 -25.41 -1.48 -5.13
C LEU A 454 -26.24 -2.45 -4.28
N SER A 455 -25.59 -3.34 -3.51
CA SER A 455 -26.27 -4.24 -2.57
C SER A 455 -27.01 -3.49 -1.48
N ILE A 456 -26.43 -2.39 -0.96
CA ILE A 456 -27.09 -1.53 0.03
C ILE A 456 -28.28 -0.80 -0.59
N LEU A 457 -28.12 -0.17 -1.75
CA LEU A 457 -29.22 0.52 -2.45
C LEU A 457 -30.38 -0.42 -2.80
N LYS A 458 -30.08 -1.68 -3.16
CA LYS A 458 -31.09 -2.71 -3.39
C LYS A 458 -31.87 -3.03 -2.10
N LYS A 459 -31.20 -3.11 -0.95
CA LYS A 459 -31.85 -3.33 0.35
C LYS A 459 -32.73 -2.13 0.76
N GLU A 460 -32.31 -0.91 0.46
CA GLU A 460 -33.11 0.30 0.71
C GLU A 460 -34.27 0.50 -0.29
N GLY A 461 -34.36 -0.30 -1.36
CA GLY A 461 -35.37 -0.13 -2.41
C GLY A 461 -35.16 1.10 -3.31
N LYS A 462 -34.02 1.80 -3.20
CA LYS A 462 -33.70 3.03 -3.96
C LYS A 462 -32.88 2.78 -5.23
N LEU A 463 -32.98 1.59 -5.80
CA LEU A 463 -32.13 1.16 -6.91
C LEU A 463 -32.58 1.81 -8.23
N GLY A 464 -31.91 2.88 -8.64
CA GLY A 464 -32.11 3.52 -9.95
C GLY A 464 -31.25 2.92 -11.05
N VAL A 465 -31.79 2.83 -12.27
CA VAL A 465 -31.09 2.29 -13.46
C VAL A 465 -29.81 3.08 -13.77
N CYS A 466 -29.86 4.41 -13.68
CA CYS A 466 -28.70 5.28 -13.90
C CYS A 466 -27.57 5.02 -12.88
N SER A 467 -27.94 4.78 -11.61
CA SER A 467 -26.98 4.43 -10.56
C SER A 467 -26.33 3.08 -10.83
N VAL A 468 -27.12 2.07 -11.25
CA VAL A 468 -26.58 0.76 -11.63
C VAL A 468 -25.58 0.87 -12.78
N LEU A 469 -25.93 1.60 -13.83
CA LEU A 469 -25.07 1.77 -15.00
C LEU A 469 -23.74 2.46 -14.65
N PHE A 470 -23.79 3.53 -13.85
CA PHE A 470 -22.59 4.24 -13.40
C PHE A 470 -21.68 3.35 -12.53
N HIS A 471 -22.24 2.65 -11.56
CA HIS A 471 -21.45 1.82 -10.64
C HIS A 471 -20.92 0.53 -11.27
N LEU A 472 -21.58 0.00 -12.31
CA LEU A 472 -21.05 -1.14 -13.06
C LEU A 472 -20.00 -0.73 -14.11
N ALA A 473 -19.97 0.52 -14.56
CA ALA A 473 -18.92 1.01 -15.44
C ALA A 473 -17.53 1.01 -14.76
N ILE A 474 -17.46 1.25 -13.44
CA ILE A 474 -16.19 1.28 -12.69
C ILE A 474 -15.47 -0.09 -12.67
N PRO A 475 -16.12 -1.21 -12.33
CA PRO A 475 -15.54 -2.55 -12.48
C PRO A 475 -15.09 -2.87 -13.91
N VAL A 476 -15.84 -2.40 -14.94
CA VAL A 476 -15.45 -2.57 -16.34
C VAL A 476 -14.14 -1.83 -16.64
N ILE A 477 -13.99 -0.60 -16.15
CA ILE A 477 -12.72 0.15 -16.25
C ILE A 477 -11.60 -0.63 -15.56
N GLY A 478 -11.85 -1.19 -14.38
CA GLY A 478 -10.89 -2.05 -13.67
C GLY A 478 -10.47 -3.28 -14.48
N PHE A 479 -11.42 -3.93 -15.15
CA PHE A 479 -11.16 -5.09 -16.00
C PHE A 479 -10.35 -4.70 -17.23
N LEU A 480 -10.71 -3.59 -17.89
CA LEU A 480 -9.97 -3.04 -19.01
C LEU A 480 -8.55 -2.65 -18.61
N ASN A 481 -8.35 -2.08 -17.41
CA ASN A 481 -7.02 -1.73 -16.89
C ASN A 481 -6.13 -2.98 -16.73
N LEU A 482 -6.69 -4.10 -16.24
CA LEU A 482 -5.97 -5.37 -16.13
C LEU A 482 -5.65 -5.97 -17.50
N MET A 483 -6.62 -6.02 -18.41
CA MET A 483 -6.40 -6.54 -19.76
C MET A 483 -5.36 -5.72 -20.53
N ALA A 484 -5.40 -4.39 -20.39
CA ALA A 484 -4.46 -3.50 -21.05
C ALA A 484 -3.01 -3.74 -20.63
N GLN A 485 -2.73 -4.25 -19.42
CA GLN A 485 -1.36 -4.57 -19.00
C GLN A 485 -0.69 -5.62 -19.89
N PHE A 486 -1.45 -6.58 -20.41
CA PHE A 486 -0.92 -7.67 -21.25
C PHE A 486 -0.61 -7.23 -22.69
N PHE A 487 -1.11 -6.07 -23.11
CA PHE A 487 -0.87 -5.51 -24.45
C PHE A 487 0.28 -4.49 -24.48
N ILE A 488 0.92 -4.26 -23.33
CA ILE A 488 2.09 -3.39 -23.25
C ILE A 488 3.29 -4.15 -23.82
N ILE A 489 3.75 -3.74 -25.00
CA ILE A 489 5.00 -4.22 -25.58
C ILE A 489 6.08 -3.20 -25.18
N ASP A 490 6.79 -3.50 -24.09
CA ASP A 490 7.98 -2.76 -23.71
C ASP A 490 9.06 -3.06 -24.79
N ARG A 491 9.28 -2.12 -25.72
CA ARG A 491 10.36 -2.19 -26.73
C ARG A 491 11.63 -1.57 -26.18
#